data_AF-A0A2S9GG60-F1
#
_entry.id   AF-A0A2S9GG60-F1
#
_cell.length_a   1.000
_cell.length_b   1.000
_cell.length_c   1.000
_cell.angle_alpha   90.00
_cell.angle_beta   90.00
_cell.angle_gamma   90.00
#
_symmetry.space_group_name_H-M   'P 1'
#
loop_
_entity.id
_entity.type
_entity.pdbx_description
1 polymer ?
#
loop_
_entity_poly.entity_id
_entity_poly.type
_entity_poly.pdbx_seq_one_letter_code
_entity_poly.pdbx_strand_id
1 'polypeptide(L)'
;DHTGRYRGHASALVRPGTTDEVAAVLRACRDAGVSVTVQGGRTSLVAGTVPEHDDVLLSTERLRDIDEVDVAERRVRVGAGVTL
;
A
#
# COMPACT_ATOMS: atom_id res chain seq x y z
N ASP A 1 3.26 -8.13 -11.72
CA ASP A 1 2.15 -8.55 -10.83
C ASP A 1 2.41 -9.97 -10.30
N HIS A 2 1.44 -10.59 -9.62
CA HIS A 2 1.55 -11.96 -9.12
C HIS A 2 1.62 -13.01 -10.25
N THR A 3 0.85 -12.81 -11.32
CA THR A 3 0.74 -13.78 -12.42
C THR A 3 1.93 -13.74 -13.38
N GLY A 4 2.77 -12.70 -13.29
CA GLY A 4 3.88 -12.44 -14.20
C GLY A 4 3.46 -11.86 -15.56
N ARG A 5 2.16 -11.67 -15.80
CA ARG A 5 1.61 -11.17 -17.07
C ARG A 5 1.76 -9.66 -17.23
N TYR A 6 1.76 -8.91 -16.13
CA TYR A 6 1.79 -7.45 -16.14
C TYR A 6 3.05 -6.93 -15.48
N ARG A 7 3.73 -6.01 -16.15
CA ARG A 7 4.94 -5.34 -15.67
C ARG A 7 4.76 -3.84 -15.80
N GLY A 8 5.25 -3.12 -14.79
CA GLY A 8 5.18 -1.67 -14.71
C GLY A 8 6.48 -1.14 -14.13
N HIS A 9 6.69 0.15 -14.31
CA HIS A 9 7.85 0.88 -13.79
C HIS A 9 7.37 1.92 -12.79
N ALA A 10 7.97 1.93 -11.60
CA ALA A 10 7.72 2.96 -10.58
C ALA A 10 8.91 3.92 -10.57
N SER A 11 8.63 5.22 -10.45
CA SER A 11 9.69 6.22 -10.28
C SER A 11 10.35 6.14 -8.90
N ALA A 12 9.59 5.72 -7.89
CA ALA A 12 10.08 5.49 -6.53
C ALA A 12 9.24 4.43 -5.79
N LEU A 13 9.86 3.80 -4.79
CA LEU A 13 9.18 2.95 -3.81
C LEU A 13 9.21 3.65 -2.45
N VAL A 14 8.04 3.85 -1.84
CA VAL A 14 7.92 4.43 -0.51
C VAL A 14 7.24 3.44 0.43
N ARG A 15 7.80 3.31 1.64
CA ARG A 15 7.41 2.34 2.66
C ARG A 15 7.09 3.06 3.97
N PRO A 16 5.93 3.72 4.10
CA PRO A 16 5.54 4.40 5.33
C PRO A 16 5.30 3.41 6.47
N GLY A 17 5.73 3.76 7.67
CA GLY A 17 5.52 3.02 8.91
C GLY A 17 4.33 3.51 9.74
N THR A 18 3.72 4.65 9.39
CA THR A 18 2.58 5.23 10.12
C THR A 18 1.54 5.83 9.17
N THR A 19 0.33 6.08 9.68
CA THR A 19 -0.71 6.79 8.93
C THR A 19 -0.32 8.23 8.59
N ASP A 20 0.44 8.89 9.45
CA ASP A 20 0.94 10.25 9.20
C ASP A 20 1.96 10.29 8.07
N GLU A 21 2.85 9.29 8.01
CA GLU A 21 3.77 9.12 6.90
C GLU A 21 3.02 8.84 5.58
N VAL A 22 2.00 7.98 5.58
CA VAL A 22 1.13 7.78 4.40
C VAL A 22 0.53 9.12 3.94
N ALA A 23 -0.04 9.88 4.87
CA ALA A 23 -0.65 11.17 4.56
C ALA A 23 0.38 12.18 4.02
N ALA A 24 1.61 12.19 4.56
CA ALA A 24 2.69 13.03 4.06
C ALA A 24 3.08 12.67 2.62
N VAL A 25 3.20 11.37 2.30
CA VAL A 25 3.51 10.89 0.95
C VAL A 25 2.41 11.26 -0.03
N LEU A 26 1.14 11.04 0.32
CA LEU A 26 0.02 11.37 -0.56
C LEU A 26 -0.10 12.89 -0.80
N ARG A 27 0.17 13.71 0.22
CA ARG A 27 0.24 15.17 0.06
C ARG A 27 1.35 15.56 -0.90
N ALA A 28 2.56 15.05 -0.72
CA ALA A 28 3.70 15.34 -1.60
C ALA A 28 3.43 14.91 -3.05
N CYS A 29 2.86 13.72 -3.28
CA CYS A 29 2.53 13.25 -4.63
C CYS A 29 1.47 14.12 -5.28
N ARG A 30 0.41 14.51 -4.55
CA ARG A 30 -0.61 15.43 -5.04
C ARG A 30 -0.01 16.79 -5.42
N ASP A 31 0.80 17.38 -4.55
CA ASP A 31 1.38 18.69 -4.77
C ASP A 31 2.37 18.69 -5.97
N ALA A 32 2.99 17.54 -6.25
CA ALA A 32 3.84 17.32 -7.42
C ALA A 32 3.08 16.85 -8.69
N GLY A 33 1.78 16.57 -8.60
CA GLY A 33 0.99 16.02 -9.71
C GLY A 33 1.39 14.59 -10.13
N VAL A 34 1.94 13.80 -9.20
CA VAL A 34 2.45 12.44 -9.46
C VAL A 34 1.42 11.40 -9.03
N SER A 35 1.17 10.42 -9.90
CA SER A 35 0.30 9.27 -9.64
C SER A 35 0.87 8.35 -8.57
N VAL A 36 -0.01 7.69 -7.82
CA VAL A 36 0.36 6.74 -6.77
C VAL A 36 -0.30 5.39 -7.03
N THR A 37 0.50 4.34 -7.06
CA THR A 37 0.01 2.95 -7.05
C THR A 37 0.23 2.37 -5.66
N VAL A 38 -0.82 1.87 -5.01
CA VAL A 38 -0.75 1.26 -3.68
C VAL A 38 -0.54 -0.25 -3.79
N GLN A 39 0.38 -0.80 -2.99
CA GLN A 39 0.71 -2.22 -3.02
C GLN A 39 0.77 -2.84 -1.61
N GLY A 40 -0.18 -3.75 -1.35
CA GLY A 40 -0.20 -4.64 -0.17
C GLY A 40 0.52 -5.97 -0.43
N GLY A 41 -0.17 -7.09 -0.21
CA GLY A 41 0.39 -8.45 -0.27
C GLY A 41 0.84 -8.97 -1.65
N ARG A 42 0.72 -8.17 -2.71
CA ARG A 42 1.18 -8.52 -4.08
C ARG A 42 0.55 -9.79 -4.67
N THR A 43 -0.70 -10.08 -4.30
CA THR A 43 -1.47 -11.25 -4.74
C THR A 43 -2.52 -10.92 -5.82
N SER A 44 -2.55 -9.68 -6.33
CA SER A 44 -3.50 -9.28 -7.38
C SER A 44 -3.31 -10.08 -8.67
N LEU A 45 -4.42 -10.52 -9.25
CA LEU A 45 -4.48 -11.27 -10.52
C LEU A 45 -4.89 -10.42 -11.73
N VAL A 46 -5.23 -9.15 -11.50
CA VAL A 46 -5.85 -8.26 -12.50
C VAL A 46 -5.07 -6.94 -12.67
N ALA A 47 -3.75 -6.99 -12.49
CA ALA A 47 -2.84 -5.85 -12.63
C ALA A 47 -3.03 -4.65 -11.68
N GLY A 48 -4.06 -4.61 -10.82
CA GLY A 48 -4.38 -3.43 -9.99
C GLY A 48 -3.34 -2.98 -8.95
N THR A 49 -2.16 -3.58 -8.91
CA THR A 49 -1.01 -3.13 -8.09
C THR A 49 0.24 -2.90 -8.94
N VAL A 50 0.09 -2.80 -10.27
CA VAL A 50 1.17 -2.57 -11.22
C VAL A 50 1.16 -1.08 -11.61
N PRO A 51 2.27 -0.36 -11.44
CA PRO A 51 2.38 1.03 -11.87
C PRO A 51 2.20 1.22 -13.38
N GLU A 52 1.51 2.29 -13.79
CA GLU A 52 1.24 2.58 -15.21
C GLU A 52 1.77 3.94 -15.70
N HIS A 53 1.96 4.93 -14.82
CA HIS A 53 2.30 6.31 -15.20
C HIS A 53 3.59 6.81 -14.53
N ASP A 54 4.63 5.96 -14.44
CA ASP A 54 5.82 6.22 -13.62
C ASP A 54 5.46 6.56 -12.16
N ASP A 55 4.44 5.88 -11.65
CA ASP A 55 3.84 6.17 -10.34
C ASP A 55 4.85 6.05 -9.20
N VAL A 56 4.57 6.75 -8.10
CA VAL A 56 5.13 6.37 -6.81
C VAL A 56 4.44 5.11 -6.33
N LEU A 57 5.21 4.05 -6.09
CA LEU A 57 4.71 2.82 -5.50
C LEU A 57 4.68 2.96 -3.98
N LEU A 58 3.49 3.03 -3.39
CA LEU A 58 3.30 3.10 -1.94
C LEU A 58 3.06 1.68 -1.40
N SER A 59 4.02 1.14 -0.65
CA SER A 59 3.87 -0.16 -0.02
C SER A 59 3.35 -0.04 1.41
N THR A 60 2.31 -0.81 1.75
CA THR A 60 1.77 -0.88 3.11
C THR A 60 2.56 -1.81 4.02
N GLU A 61 3.64 -2.44 3.55
CA GLU A 61 4.28 -3.57 4.22
C GLU A 61 4.84 -3.29 5.62
N ARG A 62 4.99 -2.02 6.02
CA ARG A 62 5.44 -1.62 7.37
C ARG A 62 4.29 -1.30 8.34
N LEU A 63 3.06 -1.18 7.85
CA LEU A 63 1.86 -0.93 8.66
C LEU A 63 1.35 -2.25 9.27
N ARG A 64 2.06 -2.78 10.28
CA ARG A 64 1.86 -4.13 10.83
C ARG A 64 1.29 -4.18 12.25
N ASP A 65 0.79 -3.05 12.76
CA ASP A 65 0.20 -3.02 14.10
C ASP A 65 -1.09 -3.86 14.12
N ILE A 66 -1.25 -4.63 15.20
CA ILE A 66 -2.42 -5.48 15.46
C ILE A 66 -2.91 -5.09 16.85
N ASP A 67 -4.13 -4.56 16.92
CA ASP A 67 -4.75 -4.21 18.19
C ASP A 67 -5.31 -5.47 18.87
N GLU A 68 -5.72 -5.34 20.13
CA GLU A 68 -6.40 -6.42 20.85
C GLU A 68 -7.69 -6.85 20.14
N VAL A 69 -8.01 -8.15 20.24
CA VAL A 69 -9.27 -8.68 19.74
C VAL A 69 -10.38 -8.31 20.72
N ASP A 70 -11.34 -7.52 20.26
CA ASP A 70 -12.58 -7.30 20.96
C ASP A 70 -13.45 -8.56 20.82
N VAL A 71 -13.47 -9.37 21.87
CA VAL A 71 -14.23 -10.63 21.91
C VAL A 71 -15.74 -10.42 22.04
N ALA A 72 -16.17 -9.29 22.60
CA ALA A 72 -17.59 -8.97 22.74
C ALA A 72 -18.18 -8.56 21.38
N GLU A 73 -17.48 -7.68 20.67
CA GLU A 73 -17.88 -7.17 19.36
C GLU A 73 -17.41 -8.05 18.18
N ARG A 74 -16.55 -9.04 18.45
CA ARG A 74 -15.92 -9.95 17.46
C ARG A 74 -15.18 -9.18 16.37
N ARG A 75 -14.36 -8.21 16.76
CA ARG A 75 -13.61 -7.33 15.86
C ARG A 75 -12.15 -7.23 16.28
N VAL A 76 -11.30 -6.98 15.31
CA VAL A 76 -9.89 -6.63 15.51
C VAL A 76 -9.53 -5.54 14.52
N ARG A 77 -8.75 -4.57 14.97
CA ARG A 77 -8.16 -3.55 14.11
C ARG A 77 -6.73 -3.95 13.78
N VAL A 78 -6.40 -3.94 12.50
CA VAL A 78 -5.09 -4.32 11.99
C VAL A 78 -4.62 -3.29 10.98
N GLY A 79 -3.31 -3.07 10.92
CA GLY A 79 -2.68 -2.29 9.88
C GLY A 79 -2.83 -2.95 8.50
N ALA A 80 -2.88 -2.13 7.45
CA ALA A 80 -3.07 -2.59 6.07
C ALA A 80 -1.91 -3.45 5.52
N GLY A 81 -0.81 -3.59 6.26
CA GLY A 81 0.34 -4.43 5.94
C GLY A 81 0.33 -5.80 6.65
N VAL A 82 -0.65 -6.08 7.51
CA VAL A 82 -0.78 -7.37 8.18
C VAL A 82 -1.17 -8.44 7.16
N THR A 83 -0.43 -9.55 7.15
CA THR A 83 -0.66 -10.68 6.25
C THR A 83 -1.70 -11.63 6.83
N LEU A 84 -2.57 -12.16 5.96
CA LEU A 84 -3.54 -13.22 6.29
C LEU A 84 -2.91 -14.61 6.16
#